data_AF-A0A1V1NUJ1-F1
#
_entry.id   AF-A0A1V1NUJ1-F1
#
_cell.length_a   1.000
_cell.length_b   1.000
_cell.length_c   1.000
_cell.angle_alpha   90.00
_cell.angle_beta   90.00
_cell.angle_gamma   90.00
#
_symmetry.space_group_name_H-M   'P 1'
#
loop_
_entity.id
_entity.type
_entity.pdbx_description
1 polymer ?
#
loop_
_entity_poly.entity_id
_entity_poly.type
_entity_poly.pdbx_seq_one_letter_code
_entity_poly.pdbx_strand_id
1 'polypeptide(L)'
;AVYQTNLTVQTNPGGDIGAYPDVLIIDGNHSPDDTSCPQWDFVKNNNQIIDYLDLGAFADHWLQTQDHENWDKEFNLSPAPDPETGKQIINYMDLGVFADHWLESSPCSE
;
A
#
# COMPACT_ATOMS: atom_id res chain seq x y z
N ALA A 1 -2.21 23.03 -33.33
CA ALA A 1 -2.20 23.68 -32.01
C ALA A 1 -1.34 22.84 -31.08
N VAL A 2 -0.34 23.42 -30.43
CA VAL A 2 0.51 22.73 -29.45
C VAL A 2 -0.09 23.04 -28.08
N TYR A 3 -0.58 22.01 -27.39
CA TYR A 3 -1.07 22.15 -26.01
C TYR A 3 0.13 22.00 -25.07
N GLN A 4 0.53 23.09 -24.43
CA GLN A 4 1.48 23.05 -23.31
C GLN A 4 0.70 22.71 -22.04
N THR A 5 1.02 21.58 -21.42
CA THR A 5 0.55 21.23 -20.07
C THR A 5 1.59 21.69 -19.05
N ASN A 6 1.19 22.58 -18.16
CA ASN A 6 2.03 23.00 -17.03
C ASN A 6 2.02 21.88 -15.98
N LEU A 7 3.08 21.06 -15.93
CA LEU A 7 3.31 20.13 -14.83
C LEU A 7 3.83 20.91 -13.63
N THR A 8 3.08 20.88 -12.53
CA THR A 8 3.60 21.32 -11.22
C THR A 8 4.09 20.07 -10.51
N VAL A 9 5.41 19.98 -10.30
CA VAL A 9 6.03 18.88 -9.55
C VAL A 9 6.17 19.35 -8.11
N GLN A 10 5.44 18.74 -7.20
CA GLN A 10 5.63 18.92 -5.76
C GLN A 10 6.32 17.64 -5.24
N THR A 11 7.59 17.76 -4.85
CA THR A 11 8.32 16.66 -4.24
C THR A 11 8.07 16.67 -2.74
N ASN A 12 7.57 15.56 -2.19
CA ASN A 12 7.59 15.35 -0.75
C ASN A 12 9.03 15.07 -0.29
N PRO A 13 9.45 15.48 0.92
CA PRO A 13 10.83 15.29 1.40
C PRO A 13 11.25 13.83 1.63
N GLY A 14 10.43 12.85 1.25
CA GLY A 14 10.58 11.41 1.55
C GLY A 14 11.29 10.54 0.51
N GLY A 15 11.72 11.07 -0.64
CA GLY A 15 12.47 10.28 -1.62
C GLY A 15 11.57 9.59 -2.65
N ASP A 16 11.30 10.35 -3.71
CA ASP A 16 10.60 9.90 -4.91
C ASP A 16 11.48 8.90 -5.69
N ILE A 17 11.29 7.60 -5.44
CA ILE A 17 11.86 6.49 -6.24
C ILE A 17 10.73 5.59 -6.77
N GLY A 18 9.88 6.17 -7.61
CA GLY A 18 9.00 5.42 -8.50
C GLY A 18 7.53 5.66 -8.22
N ALA A 19 7.00 6.72 -8.83
CA ALA A 19 5.57 6.86 -9.01
C ALA A 19 5.00 5.62 -9.72
N TYR A 20 4.29 4.77 -8.99
CA TYR A 20 3.27 3.95 -9.62
C TYR A 20 2.21 4.91 -10.17
N PRO A 21 1.72 4.73 -11.40
CA PRO A 21 0.56 5.47 -11.85
C PRO A 21 -0.62 5.06 -10.95
N ASP A 22 -1.25 6.04 -10.29
CA ASP A 22 -2.58 5.92 -9.71
C ASP A 22 -3.58 5.62 -10.84
N VAL A 23 -3.63 4.37 -11.30
CA VAL A 23 -4.73 3.89 -12.13
C VAL A 23 -5.87 3.58 -11.18
N LEU A 24 -6.72 4.58 -10.95
CA LEU A 24 -8.05 4.36 -10.40
C LEU A 24 -8.81 3.45 -11.37
N ILE A 25 -8.84 2.14 -11.09
CA ILE A 25 -9.75 1.21 -11.75
C ILE A 25 -11.14 1.48 -11.19
N ILE A 26 -11.94 2.29 -11.90
CA ILE A 26 -13.38 2.42 -11.65
C ILE A 26 -14.09 1.30 -12.43
N ASP A 27 -14.01 0.07 -11.93
CA ASP A 27 -14.89 -1.00 -12.38
C ASP A 27 -16.17 -0.94 -11.55
N GLY A 28 -17.21 -0.34 -12.12
CA GLY A 28 -18.53 -0.11 -11.50
C GLY A 28 -19.37 -1.37 -11.29
N ASN A 29 -18.85 -2.37 -10.57
CA ASN A 29 -19.56 -3.58 -10.16
C ASN A 29 -19.03 -4.19 -8.84
N HIS A 30 -18.57 -3.38 -7.88
CA HIS A 30 -18.33 -3.87 -6.52
C HIS A 30 -19.66 -3.96 -5.75
N SER A 31 -19.91 -5.12 -5.15
CA SER A 31 -20.98 -5.34 -4.18
C SER A 31 -20.91 -4.29 -3.06
N PRO A 32 -22.02 -3.69 -2.61
CA PRO A 32 -22.01 -2.60 -1.62
C PRO A 32 -21.68 -3.04 -0.18
N ASP A 33 -21.09 -4.22 0.03
CA ASP A 33 -20.90 -4.80 1.37
C ASP A 33 -19.48 -5.33 1.64
N ASP A 34 -18.51 -5.08 0.76
CA ASP A 34 -17.10 -5.43 1.03
C ASP A 34 -16.15 -4.59 0.17
N THR A 35 -15.91 -3.36 0.59
CA THR A 35 -14.86 -2.50 0.01
C THR A 35 -13.95 -2.05 1.13
N SER A 36 -13.00 -2.96 1.43
CA SER A 36 -11.66 -2.76 1.95
C SER A 36 -11.26 -1.29 2.22
N CYS A 37 -11.27 -0.96 3.50
CA CYS A 37 -10.57 0.18 4.06
C CYS A 37 -9.05 -0.09 4.17
N PRO A 38 -8.21 0.94 4.23
CA PRO A 38 -6.92 1.02 3.55
C PRO A 38 -5.83 0.11 4.11
N GLN A 39 -4.96 -0.21 3.16
CA GLN A 39 -3.93 -1.25 3.12
C GLN A 39 -2.78 -1.09 4.15
N TRP A 40 -2.84 -0.14 5.09
CA TRP A 40 -1.73 0.20 6.01
C TRP A 40 -2.15 0.41 7.47
N ASP A 41 -3.45 0.43 7.79
CA ASP A 41 -3.99 0.37 9.15
C ASP A 41 -4.37 -1.08 9.46
N PHE A 42 -3.34 -1.91 9.66
CA PHE A 42 -3.48 -3.35 9.82
C PHE A 42 -4.14 -3.73 11.14
N VAL A 43 -4.00 -2.89 12.18
CA VAL A 43 -4.52 -3.15 13.52
C VAL A 43 -5.68 -2.21 13.83
N LYS A 44 -6.90 -2.67 13.53
CA LYS A 44 -8.14 -1.97 13.86
C LYS A 44 -8.20 -1.59 15.34
N ASN A 45 -8.13 -0.30 15.60
CA ASN A 45 -8.17 0.25 16.94
C ASN A 45 -8.86 1.64 16.92
N ASN A 46 -9.15 2.18 18.11
CA ASN A 46 -9.97 3.39 18.23
C ASN A 46 -9.27 4.68 17.77
N ASN A 47 -7.95 4.68 17.59
CA ASN A 47 -7.23 5.89 17.17
C ASN A 47 -7.22 6.05 15.64
N GLN A 48 -7.40 4.97 14.88
CA GLN A 48 -7.31 4.96 13.40
C GLN A 48 -6.06 5.69 12.92
N ILE A 49 -4.93 5.53 13.61
CA ILE A 49 -3.63 6.13 13.27
C ILE A 49 -2.68 4.99 12.95
N ILE A 50 -2.00 5.13 11.82
CA ILE A 50 -0.98 4.19 11.38
C ILE A 50 0.25 4.35 12.30
N ASP A 51 0.48 3.37 13.16
CA ASP A 51 1.52 3.44 14.18
C ASP A 51 2.30 2.13 14.34
N TYR A 52 2.99 2.00 15.48
CA TYR A 52 3.85 0.86 15.76
C TYR A 52 3.08 -0.47 15.89
N LEU A 53 1.78 -0.43 16.18
CA LEU A 53 0.93 -1.62 16.19
C LEU A 53 0.78 -2.16 14.77
N ASP A 54 0.54 -1.29 13.79
CA ASP A 54 0.46 -1.66 12.38
C ASP A 54 1.80 -2.16 11.86
N LEU A 55 2.90 -1.50 12.23
CA LEU A 55 4.24 -2.00 11.91
C LEU A 55 4.50 -3.38 12.52
N GLY A 56 4.00 -3.63 13.72
CA GLY A 56 4.07 -4.93 14.38
C GLY A 56 3.34 -6.02 13.59
N ALA A 57 2.11 -5.73 13.17
CA ALA A 57 1.34 -6.64 12.31
C ALA A 57 2.05 -6.87 10.96
N PHE A 58 2.59 -5.83 10.34
CA PHE A 58 3.37 -5.96 9.11
C PHE A 58 4.61 -6.85 9.29
N ALA A 59 5.29 -6.74 10.43
CA ALA A 59 6.48 -7.54 10.73
C ALA A 59 6.18 -9.05 10.84
N ASP A 60 4.96 -9.44 11.23
CA ASP A 60 4.54 -10.85 11.26
C ASP A 60 4.46 -11.47 9.86
N HIS A 61 4.36 -10.63 8.82
CA HIS A 61 4.32 -11.02 7.41
C HIS A 61 5.62 -10.76 6.65
N TRP A 62 6.66 -10.26 7.32
CA TRP A 62 7.93 -9.91 6.71
C TRP A 62 8.59 -11.10 5.99
N LEU A 63 8.95 -10.90 4.72
CA LEU A 63 9.57 -11.89 3.85
C LEU A 63 8.76 -13.17 3.62
N GLN A 64 7.45 -13.14 3.88
CA GLN A 64 6.59 -14.18 3.35
C GLN A 64 6.63 -14.13 1.82
N THR A 65 6.38 -15.26 1.18
CA THR A 65 6.32 -15.39 -0.28
C THR A 65 4.92 -15.83 -0.68
N GLN A 66 4.49 -15.52 -1.91
CA GLN A 66 3.13 -15.79 -2.39
C GLN A 66 2.65 -17.26 -2.25
N ASP A 67 3.56 -18.21 -2.14
CA ASP A 67 3.29 -19.64 -1.95
C ASP A 67 3.24 -20.08 -0.47
N HIS A 68 3.48 -19.18 0.47
CA HIS A 68 3.38 -19.45 1.89
C HIS A 68 1.92 -19.60 2.33
N GLU A 69 1.63 -20.54 3.24
CA GLU A 69 0.26 -20.86 3.67
C GLU A 69 -0.45 -19.68 4.37
N ASN A 70 0.32 -18.84 5.05
CA ASN A 70 -0.16 -17.64 5.74
C ASN A 70 0.08 -16.35 4.93
N TRP A 71 0.40 -16.47 3.63
CA TRP A 71 0.55 -15.31 2.77
C TRP A 71 -0.75 -14.52 2.76
N ASP A 72 -0.64 -13.25 3.11
CA ASP A 72 -1.76 -12.33 3.10
C ASP A 72 -1.48 -11.18 2.14
N LYS A 73 -2.35 -11.07 1.13
CA LYS A 73 -2.28 -10.04 0.10
C LYS A 73 -2.45 -8.63 0.65
N GLU A 74 -3.06 -8.47 1.83
CA GLU A 74 -3.25 -7.16 2.46
C GLU A 74 -1.92 -6.51 2.82
N PHE A 75 -0.89 -7.30 3.13
CA PHE A 75 0.45 -6.80 3.46
C PHE A 75 1.37 -6.65 2.25
N ASN A 76 0.95 -7.10 1.06
CA ASN A 76 1.69 -6.94 -0.20
C ASN A 76 1.26 -5.66 -0.93
N LEU A 77 1.79 -4.54 -0.45
CA LEU A 77 1.51 -3.17 -0.90
C LEU A 77 2.15 -2.83 -2.25
N SER A 78 3.23 -3.52 -2.62
CA SER A 78 3.90 -3.41 -3.90
C SER A 78 3.65 -4.66 -4.74
N PRO A 79 2.86 -4.59 -5.82
CA PRO A 79 2.45 -5.79 -6.56
C PRO A 79 3.54 -6.34 -7.50
N ALA A 80 4.71 -5.69 -7.58
CA ALA A 80 5.79 -6.11 -8.45
C ALA A 80 6.38 -7.46 -7.98
N PRO A 81 6.33 -8.51 -8.82
CA PRO A 81 6.91 -9.79 -8.46
C PRO A 81 8.43 -9.71 -8.45
N ASP A 82 9.05 -10.55 -7.62
CA ASP A 82 10.48 -10.79 -7.65
C ASP A 82 10.92 -11.29 -9.05
N PRO A 83 11.95 -10.68 -9.67
CA PRO A 83 12.32 -10.96 -11.05
C PRO A 83 12.96 -12.34 -11.26
N GLU A 84 13.48 -12.97 -10.20
CA GLU A 84 14.13 -14.28 -10.30
C GLU A 84 13.10 -15.42 -10.21
N THR A 85 12.14 -15.28 -9.29
CA THR A 85 11.15 -16.31 -8.96
C THR A 85 9.79 -16.09 -9.64
N GLY A 86 9.50 -14.85 -10.06
CA GLY A 86 8.21 -14.44 -10.60
C GLY A 86 7.09 -14.39 -9.55
N LYS A 87 7.42 -14.50 -8.25
CA LYS A 87 6.46 -14.52 -7.13
C LYS A 87 6.47 -13.19 -6.39
N GLN A 88 5.35 -12.86 -5.76
CA GLN A 88 5.30 -11.73 -4.81
C GLN A 88 5.97 -12.09 -3.48
N ILE A 89 6.58 -11.10 -2.85
CA ILE A 89 7.28 -11.21 -1.57
C ILE A 89 7.03 -9.91 -0.79
N ILE A 90 6.53 -10.01 0.43
CA ILE A 90 6.38 -8.85 1.33
C ILE A 90 7.77 -8.45 1.80
N ASN A 91 8.25 -7.29 1.37
CA ASN A 91 9.62 -6.88 1.59
C ASN A 91 9.75 -5.36 1.80
N TYR A 92 10.97 -4.83 1.61
CA TYR A 92 11.27 -3.43 1.84
C TYR A 92 10.50 -2.47 0.90
N MET A 93 10.04 -2.94 -0.26
CA MET A 93 9.20 -2.16 -1.16
C MET A 93 7.82 -1.92 -0.54
N ASP A 94 7.22 -2.95 0.05
CA ASP A 94 5.96 -2.84 0.78
C ASP A 94 6.12 -1.97 2.02
N LEU A 95 7.22 -2.15 2.77
CA LEU A 95 7.55 -1.29 3.91
C LEU A 95 7.70 0.18 3.50
N GLY A 96 8.24 0.46 2.31
CA GLY A 96 8.34 1.81 1.76
C GLY A 96 6.96 2.44 1.60
N VAL A 97 6.03 1.73 0.97
CA VAL A 97 4.65 2.20 0.79
C VAL A 97 3.95 2.39 2.15
N PHE A 98 4.12 1.45 3.08
CA PHE A 98 3.61 1.60 4.45
C PHE A 98 4.17 2.85 5.15
N ALA A 99 5.48 3.08 5.03
CA ALA A 99 6.16 4.18 5.70
C ALA A 99 5.75 5.56 5.17
N ASP A 100 5.28 5.65 3.93
CA ASP A 100 4.75 6.89 3.35
C ASP A 100 3.48 7.38 4.08
N HIS A 101 2.81 6.48 4.82
CA HIS A 101 1.61 6.78 5.59
C HIS A 101 1.83 6.82 7.11
N TRP A 102 3.09 6.85 7.56
CA TRP A 102 3.41 6.79 8.99
C TRP A 102 2.81 7.97 9.78
N LEU A 103 2.06 7.65 10.85
CA LEU A 103 1.32 8.60 11.70
C LEU A 103 0.20 9.36 10.97
N GLU A 104 -0.19 8.92 9.77
CA GLU A 104 -1.39 9.41 9.13
C GLU A 104 -2.64 8.76 9.74
N SER A 105 -3.75 9.49 9.68
CA SER A 105 -5.05 8.89 9.98
C SER A 105 -5.41 7.91 8.87
N SER A 106 -5.97 6.77 9.25
CA SER A 106 -6.57 5.80 8.35
C SER A 106 -7.53 6.52 7.41
N PRO A 107 -7.40 6.35 6.08
CA PRO A 107 -8.36 6.87 5.10
C PRO A 107 -9.82 6.43 5.29
N CYS A 108 -10.12 5.61 6.30
CA CYS A 108 -11.45 5.12 6.58
C CYS A 108 -12.01 5.51 7.93
N SER A 109 -13.26 5.94 7.89
CA SER A 109 -14.13 6.07 9.06
C SER A 109 -14.98 4.81 9.22
N GLU A 110 -15.12 4.32 10.45
CA GLU A 110 -16.17 3.36 10.83
C GLU A 110 -17.59 3.87 10.51
#